data_AF-A0AA38CWY7-F1
#
_entry.id   AF-A0AA38CWY7-F1
#
_cell.length_a   1.000
_cell.length_b   1.000
_cell.length_c   1.000
_cell.angle_alpha   90.00
_cell.angle_beta   90.00
_cell.angle_gamma   90.00
#
_symmetry.space_group_name_H-M   'P 1'
#
loop_
_entity.id
_entity.type
_entity.pdbx_description
1 polymer ?
#
loop_
_entity_poly.entity_id
_entity_poly.type
_entity_poly.pdbx_seq_one_letter_code
_entity_poly.pdbx_strand_id
1 'polypeptide(L)'
;MQPKKLTLKNFGPFLNETVDFSDLQASGLFLISGKTGAGKTTIFDGMTFALFGETSGRLRTGKEMRSTFAPAQEQTEVSFSFAHQSMTYEVTRSPEQVLEKRGGREY
;
A
#
# COMPACT_ATOMS: atom_id res chain seq x y z
N MET A 1 13.31 -11.73 5.53
CA MET A 1 11.89 -11.46 5.21
C MET A 1 11.75 -11.56 3.70
N GLN A 2 10.74 -12.26 3.19
CA GLN A 2 10.50 -12.42 1.75
C GLN A 2 9.12 -11.86 1.39
N PRO A 3 9.01 -10.78 0.61
CA PRO A 3 7.71 -10.23 0.20
C PRO A 3 6.94 -11.24 -0.66
N LYS A 4 5.62 -11.30 -0.45
CA LYS A 4 4.70 -12.18 -1.20
C LYS A 4 3.74 -11.35 -2.02
N LYS A 5 3.02 -10.41 -1.40
CA LYS A 5 2.06 -9.54 -2.10
C LYS A 5 1.95 -8.19 -1.41
N LEU A 6 1.83 -7.12 -2.20
CA LEU A 6 1.49 -5.79 -1.73
C LEU A 6 0.26 -5.29 -2.48
N THR A 7 -0.78 -4.88 -1.76
CA THR A 7 -1.95 -4.21 -2.32
C THR A 7 -2.04 -2.79 -1.77
N LEU A 8 -2.15 -1.82 -2.68
CA LEU A 8 -2.20 -0.38 -2.41
C LEU A 8 -3.56 0.14 -2.86
N LYS A 9 -4.44 0.41 -1.89
CA LYS A 9 -5.76 0.99 -2.15
C LYS A 9 -5.76 2.47 -1.78
N ASN A 10 -6.08 3.32 -2.74
CA ASN A 10 -6.17 4.77 -2.57
C ASN A 10 -4.92 5.37 -1.90
N PHE A 11 -3.73 4.90 -2.30
CA PHE A 11 -2.43 5.21 -1.68
C PHE A 11 -1.40 5.69 -2.71
N GLY A 12 -0.87 6.90 -2.52
CA GLY A 12 -0.02 7.62 -3.47
C GLY A 12 -0.72 7.80 -4.82
N PRO A 13 -0.09 7.43 -5.96
CA PRO A 13 -0.74 7.52 -7.27
C PRO A 13 -1.71 6.36 -7.56
N PHE A 14 -1.83 5.37 -6.68
CA PHE A 14 -2.59 4.15 -6.94
C PHE A 14 -4.00 4.20 -6.34
N LEU A 15 -5.00 3.87 -7.15
CA LEU A 15 -6.39 3.67 -6.70
C LEU A 15 -6.59 2.27 -6.13
N ASN A 16 -6.09 1.25 -6.84
CA ASN A 16 -6.15 -0.14 -6.42
C ASN A 16 -5.09 -0.94 -7.18
N GLU A 17 -3.85 -0.90 -6.71
CA GLU A 17 -2.71 -1.58 -7.35
C GLU A 17 -2.29 -2.79 -6.55
N THR A 18 -1.87 -3.87 -7.22
CA THR A 18 -1.36 -5.07 -6.56
C THR A 18 -0.07 -5.53 -7.20
N VAL A 19 0.98 -5.61 -6.39
CA VAL A 19 2.26 -6.20 -6.78
C VAL A 19 2.34 -7.60 -6.20
N ASP A 20 2.31 -8.61 -7.07
CA ASP A 20 2.61 -9.98 -6.70
C ASP A 20 4.12 -10.24 -6.84
N PHE A 21 4.74 -10.64 -5.74
CA PHE A 21 6.16 -10.94 -5.69
C PHE A 21 6.43 -12.44 -5.83
N SER A 22 5.40 -13.31 -5.89
CA SER A 22 5.58 -14.77 -6.03
C SER A 22 6.49 -15.12 -7.20
N ASP A 23 6.28 -14.45 -8.34
CA ASP A 23 6.95 -14.77 -9.60
C ASP A 23 8.39 -14.23 -9.64
N LEU A 24 8.69 -13.26 -8.78
CA LEU A 24 10.01 -12.63 -8.68
C LEU A 24 10.96 -13.37 -7.73
N GLN A 25 10.45 -14.38 -7.00
CA GLN A 25 11.24 -15.14 -6.02
C GLN A 25 12.25 -16.08 -6.67
N ALA A 26 11.99 -16.55 -7.89
CA ALA A 26 12.87 -17.50 -8.58
C ALA A 26 14.22 -16.88 -9.00
N SER A 27 14.24 -15.57 -9.30
CA SER A 27 15.43 -14.88 -9.82
C SER A 27 16.32 -14.26 -8.73
N GLY A 28 15.83 -14.10 -7.50
CA GLY A 28 16.55 -13.49 -6.37
C GLY A 28 16.85 -11.99 -6.51
N LEU A 29 16.68 -11.42 -7.71
CA LEU A 29 16.84 -10.01 -8.03
C LEU A 29 15.74 -9.58 -9.01
N PHE A 30 15.18 -8.40 -8.77
CA PHE A 30 14.21 -7.76 -9.66
C PHE A 30 14.44 -6.24 -9.70
N LEU A 31 13.98 -5.59 -10.77
CA LEU A 31 14.09 -4.15 -10.99
C LEU A 31 12.69 -3.53 -11.05
N ILE A 32 12.46 -2.50 -10.23
CA ILE A 32 11.29 -1.63 -10.37
C ILE A 32 11.72 -0.42 -11.21
N SER A 33 11.26 -0.36 -12.46
CA SER A 33 11.57 0.72 -13.40
C SER A 33 10.30 1.45 -13.88
N GLY A 34 10.48 2.64 -14.45
CA GLY A 34 9.37 3.47 -14.91
C GLY A 34 9.66 4.97 -14.79
N LYS A 35 8.78 5.79 -15.38
CA LYS A 35 8.92 7.26 -15.40
C LYS A 35 8.90 7.86 -13.98
N THR A 36 9.46 9.07 -13.83
CA THR A 36 9.30 9.85 -12.59
C THR A 36 7.81 10.07 -12.31
N GLY A 37 7.40 9.93 -11.04
CA GLY A 37 5.99 10.03 -10.64
C GLY A 37 5.17 8.74 -10.81
N ALA A 38 5.69 7.68 -11.44
CA ALA A 38 4.96 6.44 -11.67
C ALA A 38 4.71 5.57 -10.41
N GLY A 39 5.01 6.06 -9.20
CA GLY A 39 4.74 5.33 -7.95
C GLY A 39 5.80 4.32 -7.52
N LYS A 40 6.99 4.30 -8.14
CA LYS A 40 8.10 3.40 -7.75
C LYS A 40 8.45 3.49 -6.26
N THR A 41 8.67 4.71 -5.75
CA THR A 41 8.92 4.95 -4.33
C THR A 41 7.70 4.59 -3.48
N THR A 42 6.48 4.80 -3.99
CA THR A 42 5.24 4.47 -3.29
C THR A 42 5.09 2.98 -3.00
N ILE A 43 5.62 2.08 -3.85
CA ILE A 43 5.66 0.64 -3.57
C ILE A 43 6.44 0.38 -2.27
N PHE A 44 7.62 1.02 -2.12
CA PHE A 44 8.43 0.90 -0.90
C PHE A 44 7.80 1.62 0.30
N ASP A 45 7.16 2.78 0.08
CA ASP A 45 6.40 3.49 1.12
C ASP A 45 5.26 2.63 1.64
N GLY A 46 4.56 1.90 0.76
CA GLY A 46 3.47 1.00 1.13
C GLY A 46 3.96 -0.14 2.04
N MET A 47 5.05 -0.81 1.67
CA MET A 47 5.64 -1.86 2.51
C MET A 47 6.05 -1.31 3.89
N THR A 48 6.71 -0.16 3.92
CA THR A 48 7.15 0.50 5.18
C THR A 48 5.96 0.93 6.01
N PHE A 49 4.94 1.51 5.38
CA PHE A 49 3.73 1.97 6.03
C PHE A 49 2.95 0.80 6.64
N ALA A 50 2.76 -0.30 5.91
CA ALA A 50 2.10 -1.48 6.46
C ALA A 50 2.78 -1.97 7.74
N LEU A 51 4.10 -2.12 7.70
CA LEU A 51 4.89 -2.64 8.81
C LEU A 51 4.98 -1.67 10.00
N PHE A 52 5.21 -0.39 9.75
CA PHE A 52 5.64 0.56 10.78
C PHE A 52 4.73 1.80 10.96
N GLY A 53 3.77 2.01 10.07
CA GLY A 53 2.87 3.18 10.09
C GLY A 53 3.49 4.47 9.54
N GLU A 54 4.72 4.42 9.04
CA GLU A 54 5.44 5.56 8.44
C GLU A 54 5.95 5.24 7.02
N THR A 55 6.13 6.26 6.18
CA THR A 55 6.67 6.06 4.82
C THR A 55 8.18 5.92 4.83
N SER A 56 8.76 5.47 3.71
CA SER A 56 10.22 5.40 3.58
C SER A 56 10.82 6.80 3.70
N GLY A 57 11.92 6.92 4.47
CA GLY A 57 12.59 8.19 4.72
C GLY A 57 11.81 9.19 5.59
N ARG A 58 10.63 8.84 6.15
CA ARG A 58 9.80 9.69 7.02
C ARG A 58 9.42 11.06 6.43
N LEU A 59 9.42 11.16 5.11
CA LEU A 59 9.09 12.41 4.41
C LEU A 59 7.59 12.72 4.41
N ARG A 60 6.75 11.69 4.57
CA ARG A 60 5.28 11.80 4.57
C ARG A 60 4.68 10.90 5.64
N THR A 61 3.53 11.32 6.14
CA THR A 61 2.66 10.52 7.00
C THR A 61 1.75 9.64 6.13
N GLY A 62 1.23 8.55 6.70
CA GLY A 62 0.25 7.71 5.99
C GLY A 62 -0.99 8.48 5.52
N LYS A 63 -1.38 9.54 6.23
CA LYS A 63 -2.52 10.40 5.86
C LYS A 63 -2.24 11.23 4.61
N GLU A 64 -1.02 11.77 4.48
CA GLU A 64 -0.57 12.49 3.28
C GLU A 64 -0.40 11.59 2.05
N MET A 65 -0.39 10.28 2.27
CA MET A 65 -0.34 9.29 1.20
C MET A 65 -1.73 8.94 0.65
N ARG A 66 -2.83 9.50 1.15
CA ARG A 66 -4.13 9.31 0.50
C ARG A 66 -4.10 9.82 -0.95
N SER A 67 -4.50 8.98 -1.89
CA SER A 67 -4.58 9.36 -3.30
C SER A 67 -5.59 10.48 -3.51
N THR A 68 -5.23 11.48 -4.31
CA THR A 68 -6.14 12.58 -4.71
C THR A 68 -7.27 12.11 -5.62
N PHE A 69 -7.14 10.92 -6.20
CA PHE A 69 -8.17 10.30 -7.04
C PHE A 69 -9.16 9.46 -6.22
N ALA A 70 -8.92 9.27 -4.92
CA ALA A 70 -9.72 8.40 -4.07
C ALA A 70 -11.13 8.97 -3.81
N PRO A 71 -12.21 8.22 -4.07
CA PRO A 71 -13.56 8.63 -3.66
C PRO A 71 -13.62 8.89 -2.16
N ALA A 72 -14.31 9.95 -1.72
CA ALA A 72 -14.34 10.37 -0.31
C ALA A 72 -14.95 9.32 0.65
N GLN A 73 -15.64 8.32 0.09
CA GLN A 73 -16.34 7.24 0.77
C GLN A 73 -15.49 5.97 0.82
N GLU A 74 -14.37 5.93 0.09
CA GLU A 74 -13.48 4.79 0.04
C GLU A 74 -12.24 4.99 0.92
N GLN A 75 -11.93 3.92 1.65
CA GLN A 75 -10.79 3.85 2.54
C GLN A 75 -9.47 3.84 1.78
N THR A 76 -8.48 4.53 2.33
CA THR A 76 -7.06 4.33 2.03
C THR A 76 -6.54 3.18 2.88
N GLU A 77 -5.97 2.18 2.25
CA GLU A 77 -5.52 0.96 2.90
C GLU A 77 -4.31 0.37 2.17
N VAL A 78 -3.41 -0.22 2.95
CA VAL A 78 -2.28 -0.99 2.45
C VAL A 78 -2.28 -2.36 3.10
N SER A 79 -2.24 -3.41 2.27
CA SER A 79 -2.11 -4.80 2.71
C SER A 79 -0.80 -5.36 2.21
N PHE A 80 0.01 -5.92 3.11
CA PHE A 80 1.31 -6.49 2.78
C PHE A 80 1.46 -7.87 3.40
N SER A 81 1.71 -8.87 2.54
CA SER A 81 2.02 -10.22 2.95
C SER A 81 3.47 -10.59 2.67
N PHE A 82 4.08 -11.29 3.60
CA PHE A 82 5.48 -11.71 3.53
C PHE A 82 5.74 -12.98 4.32
N ALA A 83 6.82 -13.68 3.98
CA ALA A 83 7.31 -14.83 4.74
C ALA A 83 8.52 -14.46 5.61
N HIS A 84 8.57 -14.99 6.83
CA HIS A 84 9.69 -14.91 7.75
C HIS A 84 9.78 -16.19 8.57
N GLN A 85 10.96 -16.83 8.61
CA GLN A 85 11.19 -18.07 9.37
C GLN A 85 10.11 -19.15 9.15
N SER A 86 9.84 -19.48 7.88
CA SER A 86 8.82 -20.47 7.47
C SER A 86 7.36 -20.14 7.81
N MET A 87 7.09 -18.97 8.39
CA MET A 87 5.74 -18.47 8.63
C MET A 87 5.38 -17.39 7.63
N THR A 88 4.10 -17.34 7.25
CA THR A 88 3.53 -16.29 6.42
C THR A 88 2.74 -15.32 7.31
N TYR A 89 2.95 -14.04 7.09
CA TYR A 89 2.30 -12.95 7.79
C TYR A 89 1.54 -12.09 6.79
N GLU A 90 0.47 -11.47 7.25
CA GLU A 90 -0.27 -10.47 6.52
C GLU A 90 -0.56 -9.30 7.46
N VAL A 91 -0.28 -8.10 6.98
CA VAL A 91 -0.51 -6.86 7.72
C VAL A 91 -1.34 -5.93 6.84
N THR A 92 -2.52 -5.58 7.36
CA THR A 92 -3.38 -4.56 6.77
C THR A 92 -3.35 -3.33 7.65
N ARG A 93 -3.07 -2.18 7.04
CA ARG A 93 -3.04 -0.89 7.75
C ARG A 93 -3.79 0.17 6.97
N SER A 94 -4.47 1.02 7.72
CA SER A 94 -5.10 2.22 7.21
C SER A 94 -4.63 3.43 8.03
N PRO A 95 -4.35 4.58 7.40
CA PRO A 95 -4.07 5.80 8.14
C PRO A 95 -5.34 6.28 8.85
N GLU A 96 -5.15 7.16 9.83
CA GLU A 96 -6.26 7.93 10.39
C GLU A 96 -6.93 8.73 9.26
N GLN A 97 -8.23 8.51 9.09
CA GLN A 97 -9.01 9.08 7.99
C GLN A 97 -10.47 9.23 8.40
N VAL A 98 -11.11 10.25 7.84
CA VAL A 98 -12.56 10.46 7.92
C VAL A 98 -13.13 10.14 6.55
N LEU A 99 -14.06 9.20 6.49
CA LEU A 99 -14.77 8.84 5.26
C LEU A 99 -16.16 9.44 5.29
N GLU A 100 -16.63 9.90 4.13
CA GLU A 100 -18.03 10.26 3.98
C GLU A 100 -18.90 9.01 4.09
N LYS A 101 -19.92 9.05 4.94
CA LYS A 101 -20.89 7.95 5.02
C LYS A 101 -21.59 7.84 3.66
N ARG A 102 -21.67 6.63 3.11
CA ARG A 102 -22.64 6.35 2.04
C ARG A 102 -24.01 6.75 2.58
N GLY A 103 -24.63 7.75 1.96
CA GLY A 103 -25.89 8.34 2.41
C GLY A 103 -26.85 7.25 2.87
N GLY A 104 -27.15 7.25 4.17
CA GLY A 104 -28.24 6.44 4.68
C GLY A 104 -29.49 6.91 3.95
N ARG A 105 -30.21 5.97 3.34
CA ARG A 105 -31.61 6.24 2.99
C ARG A 105 -32.31 6.50 4.31
N GLU A 106 -32.66 7.76 4.54
CA GLU A 106 -33.68 8.13 5.51
C GLU A 106 -34.98 7.42 5.07
N TYR A 107 -35.52 6.58 5.95
CA TYR A 107 -36.86 6.01 5.81
C TYR A 107 -37.87 7.01 6.38
#